data_AF-A0A2D6PUS8-F1
#
_entry.id   AF-A0A2D6PUS8-F1
#
_cell.length_a   1.000
_cell.length_b   1.000
_cell.length_c   1.000
_cell.angle_alpha   90.00
_cell.angle_beta   90.00
_cell.angle_gamma   90.00
#
_symmetry.space_group_name_H-M   'P 1'
#
loop_
_entity.id
_entity.type
_entity.pdbx_description
1 polymer ?
#
loop_
_entity_poly.entity_id
_entity_poly.type
_entity_poly.pdbx_seq_one_letter_code
_entity_poly.pdbx_strand_id
1 'polypeptide(L)'
;MRTPTHIVVLPDGTEVDRLIDVHGTDSYLGLIAQGQKKLGGRGMSAAHYVKSQRLLRDARLAVQKQEVLASVTVLDELDKLVRGTPLAKEVKELRAKVDAIGHLALARSRELAAAGKPVEALRLLDDSIVAFESSPLRRDLKRARAKLASSKEGRVAARILKSENRARPSYDKAVVFEREKDYVNAVRAYYRVLGVAPGSPMADRARVRVDELRADKDLAAILGDVITDREADLLFKKGQRLRRQKKKADAQRVFAELVEKYPGSASAAKAKKLLGK
;
A
#
# COMPACT_ATOMS: atom_id res chain seq x y z
N MET A 1 66.99 -4.45 9.66
CA MET A 1 65.76 -5.06 10.23
C MET A 1 64.66 -4.03 10.20
N ARG A 2 63.51 -4.31 9.57
CA ARG A 2 62.33 -3.42 9.63
C ARG A 2 61.55 -3.77 10.90
N THR A 3 61.34 -2.80 11.78
CA THR A 3 60.48 -2.97 12.96
C THR A 3 59.04 -3.25 12.51
N PRO A 4 58.33 -4.21 13.13
CA PRO A 4 56.92 -4.41 12.87
C PRO A 4 56.16 -3.10 13.14
N THR A 5 55.30 -2.71 12.21
CA THR A 5 54.45 -1.54 12.33
C THR A 5 53.01 -2.02 12.39
N HIS A 6 52.34 -1.75 13.51
CA HIS A 6 50.93 -2.07 13.70
C HIS A 6 50.10 -0.83 13.35
N ILE A 7 49.19 -0.94 12.39
CA ILE A 7 48.26 0.14 12.04
C ILE A 7 46.97 -0.10 12.80
N VAL A 8 46.55 0.88 13.62
CA VAL A 8 45.24 0.83 14.27
C VAL A 8 44.22 1.42 13.31
N VAL A 9 43.41 0.55 12.70
CA VAL A 9 42.37 0.95 11.75
C VAL A 9 41.00 0.77 12.42
N LEU A 10 40.16 1.81 12.37
CA LEU A 10 38.77 1.72 12.82
C LEU A 10 37.97 0.79 11.89
N PRO A 11 36.79 0.27 12.33
CA PRO A 11 35.97 -0.60 11.48
C PRO A 11 35.49 0.03 10.16
N ASP A 12 35.59 1.35 10.02
CA ASP A 12 35.26 2.10 8.79
C ASP A 12 36.47 2.33 7.87
N GLY A 13 37.65 1.79 8.19
CA GLY A 13 38.87 1.95 7.43
C GLY A 13 39.70 3.19 7.78
N THR A 14 39.25 4.01 8.74
CA THR A 14 40.01 5.18 9.18
C THR A 14 41.26 4.75 9.95
N GLU A 15 42.45 5.08 9.44
CA GLU A 15 43.71 4.93 10.19
C GLU A 15 43.72 5.92 11.37
N VAL A 16 43.77 5.39 12.59
CA VAL A 16 43.87 6.21 13.81
C VAL A 16 45.30 6.64 14.04
N ASP A 17 46.23 5.69 13.92
CA ASP A 17 47.68 5.88 14.07
C ASP A 17 48.49 4.65 13.61
N ARG A 18 49.81 4.80 13.51
CA ARG A 18 50.79 3.72 13.26
C ARG A 18 51.70 3.54 14.47
N LEU A 19 51.59 2.39 15.12
CA LEU A 19 52.43 1.99 16.25
C LEU A 19 53.69 1.28 15.75
N ILE A 20 54.84 1.69 16.29
CA ILE A 20 56.10 0.94 16.19
C ILE A 20 56.19 0.09 17.47
N ASP A 21 56.68 -1.16 17.37
CA ASP A 21 56.63 -2.24 18.38
C ASP A 21 57.27 -1.98 19.77
N VAL A 22 57.57 -0.72 20.13
CA VAL A 22 58.22 -0.30 21.39
C VAL A 22 57.23 0.33 22.38
N HIS A 23 55.93 0.34 22.06
CA HIS A 23 54.92 1.02 22.88
C HIS A 23 54.40 0.13 24.02
N GLY A 24 54.43 0.66 25.24
CA GLY A 24 53.84 0.02 26.42
C GLY A 24 52.31 -0.09 26.33
N THR A 25 51.72 -0.96 27.16
CA THR A 25 50.26 -1.19 27.25
C THR A 25 49.44 0.10 27.41
N ASP A 26 49.99 1.12 28.07
CA ASP A 26 49.34 2.42 28.26
C ASP A 26 49.15 3.19 26.95
N SER A 27 50.06 3.05 25.98
CA SER A 27 49.94 3.67 24.65
C SER A 27 48.80 3.03 23.84
N TYR A 28 48.61 1.72 23.97
CA TYR A 28 47.47 1.01 23.36
C TYR A 28 46.14 1.44 23.96
N LEU A 29 46.06 1.55 25.30
CA LEU A 29 44.88 2.07 25.98
C LEU A 29 44.59 3.53 25.58
N GLY A 30 45.63 4.34 25.41
CA GLY A 30 45.53 5.71 24.90
C GLY A 30 44.92 5.78 23.50
N LEU A 31 45.37 4.93 22.56
CA LEU A 31 44.83 4.88 21.19
C LEU A 31 43.41 4.31 21.13
N ILE A 32 43.10 3.30 21.95
CA ILE A 32 41.72 2.80 22.09
C ILE A 32 40.82 3.91 22.64
N ALA A 33 41.27 4.64 23.66
CA ALA A 33 40.54 5.77 24.21
C ALA A 33 40.40 6.91 23.19
N GLN A 34 41.44 7.19 22.38
CA GLN A 34 41.40 8.20 21.32
C GLN A 34 40.47 7.79 20.17
N GLY A 35 40.47 6.51 19.80
CA GLY A 35 39.54 5.90 18.85
C GLY A 35 38.10 5.98 19.38
N GLN A 36 37.85 5.59 20.63
CA GLN A 36 36.55 5.72 21.29
C GLN A 36 36.09 7.19 21.40
N LYS A 37 37.02 8.12 21.66
CA LYS A 37 36.73 9.55 21.71
C LYS A 37 36.39 10.10 20.32
N LYS A 38 37.13 9.69 19.28
CA LYS A 38 36.86 10.02 17.87
C LYS A 38 35.54 9.41 17.36
N LEU A 39 35.16 8.23 17.85
CA LEU A 39 33.88 7.56 17.55
C LEU A 39 32.67 8.22 18.24
N GLY A 40 32.84 9.34 18.96
CA GLY A 40 31.75 10.21 19.39
C GLY A 40 31.65 10.50 20.88
N GLY A 41 32.71 10.26 21.67
CA GLY A 41 32.87 10.83 23.02
C GLY A 41 31.87 10.41 24.11
N ARG A 42 30.84 9.63 23.78
CA ARG A 42 29.83 9.11 24.72
C ARG A 42 29.58 7.62 24.51
N GLY A 43 30.52 6.78 24.97
CA GLY A 43 30.22 5.38 25.30
C GLY A 43 29.68 4.47 24.18
N MET A 44 29.83 4.83 22.91
CA MET A 44 29.44 3.93 21.81
C MET A 44 30.47 2.80 21.71
N SER A 45 30.05 1.57 22.05
CA SER A 45 30.89 0.39 21.86
C SER A 45 31.19 0.16 20.38
N ALA A 46 32.29 -0.54 20.07
CA ALA A 46 32.63 -0.90 18.69
C ALA A 46 31.47 -1.66 17.99
N ALA A 47 30.78 -2.53 18.73
CA ALA A 47 29.60 -3.23 18.23
C ALA A 47 28.43 -2.27 17.89
N HIS A 48 28.16 -1.27 18.74
CA HIS A 48 27.17 -0.24 18.45
C HIS A 48 27.55 0.61 17.24
N TYR A 49 28.84 0.93 17.07
CA TYR A 49 29.31 1.68 15.91
C TYR A 49 29.12 0.91 14.59
N VAL A 50 29.56 -0.36 14.54
CA VAL A 50 29.38 -1.21 13.36
C VAL A 50 27.89 -1.38 13.03
N LYS A 51 27.05 -1.60 14.05
CA LYS A 51 25.60 -1.67 13.87
C LYS A 51 25.03 -0.36 13.31
N SER A 52 25.47 0.78 13.83
CA SER A 52 25.02 2.11 13.39
C SER A 52 25.41 2.39 11.93
N GLN A 53 26.64 2.03 11.53
CA GLN A 53 27.10 2.16 10.14
C GLN A 53 26.29 1.29 9.18
N ARG A 54 25.97 0.05 9.57
CA ARG A 54 25.11 -0.83 8.78
C ARG A 54 23.71 -0.23 8.61
N LEU A 55 23.07 0.18 9.70
CA LEU A 55 21.75 0.81 9.65
C LEU A 55 21.76 2.12 8.85
N LEU A 56 22.83 2.91 8.92
CA LEU A 56 22.97 4.13 8.13
C LEU A 56 23.03 3.84 6.63
N ARG A 57 23.77 2.80 6.23
CA ARG A 57 23.80 2.33 4.83
C ARG A 57 22.42 1.85 4.38
N ASP A 58 21.74 1.06 5.20
CA ASP A 58 20.41 0.52 4.90
C ASP A 58 19.37 1.66 4.79
N ALA A 59 19.44 2.67 5.66
CA ALA A 59 18.61 3.86 5.60
C ALA A 59 18.85 4.67 4.32
N ARG A 60 20.11 4.87 3.91
CA ARG A 60 20.44 5.55 2.64
C ARG A 60 19.85 4.82 1.44
N LEU A 61 19.97 3.49 1.41
CA LEU A 61 19.40 2.66 0.34
C LEU A 61 17.88 2.76 0.30
N ALA A 62 17.21 2.68 1.46
CA ALA A 62 15.76 2.80 1.55
C ALA A 62 15.28 4.18 1.09
N VAL A 63 15.98 5.26 1.48
CA VAL A 63 15.69 6.63 1.02
C VAL A 63 15.87 6.76 -0.49
N GLN A 64 16.95 6.19 -1.05
CA GLN A 64 17.21 6.20 -2.49
C GLN A 64 16.11 5.46 -3.28
N LYS A 65 15.63 4.33 -2.75
CA LYS A 65 14.52 3.57 -3.33
C LYS A 65 13.14 4.16 -3.04
N GLN A 66 13.08 5.26 -2.28
CA GLN A 66 11.82 5.88 -1.81
C GLN A 66 10.95 4.93 -0.98
N GLU A 67 11.56 3.94 -0.31
CA GLU A 67 10.90 3.03 0.63
C GLU A 67 10.69 3.73 1.98
N VAL A 68 9.70 4.62 2.03
CA VAL A 68 9.47 5.52 3.18
C VAL A 68 9.31 4.74 4.50
N LEU A 69 8.47 3.70 4.53
CA LEU A 69 8.22 2.93 5.75
C LEU A 69 9.53 2.32 6.30
N ALA A 70 10.28 1.63 5.44
CA ALA A 70 11.56 1.04 5.80
C ALA A 70 12.55 2.10 6.27
N SER A 71 12.60 3.25 5.57
CA SER A 71 13.46 4.38 5.92
C SER A 71 13.15 4.91 7.33
N VAL A 72 11.87 5.15 7.64
CA VAL A 72 11.45 5.65 8.96
C VAL A 72 11.79 4.64 10.06
N THR A 73 11.49 3.36 9.86
CA THR A 73 11.79 2.31 10.86
C THR A 73 13.30 2.22 11.16
N VAL A 74 14.14 2.19 10.12
CA VAL A 74 15.60 2.12 10.30
C VAL A 74 16.14 3.39 10.95
N LEU A 75 15.64 4.57 10.55
CA LEU A 75 16.07 5.86 11.12
C LEU A 75 15.63 6.03 12.59
N ASP A 76 14.52 5.45 13.03
CA ASP A 76 14.08 5.47 14.44
C ASP A 76 14.96 4.58 15.33
N GLU A 77 15.40 3.42 14.81
CA GLU A 77 16.38 2.58 15.51
C GLU A 77 17.75 3.28 15.57
N LEU A 78 18.18 3.84 14.44
CA LEU A 78 19.48 4.50 14.32
C LEU A 78 19.56 5.75 15.20
N ASP A 79 18.52 6.58 15.29
CA ASP A 79 18.47 7.77 16.14
C ASP A 79 18.78 7.44 17.62
N LYS A 80 18.27 6.31 18.13
CA LYS A 80 18.52 5.87 19.51
C LYS A 80 19.98 5.52 19.74
N LEU A 81 20.66 4.96 18.74
CA LEU A 81 22.05 4.54 18.84
C LEU A 81 23.02 5.70 18.73
N VAL A 82 22.73 6.68 17.86
CA VAL A 82 23.73 7.71 17.48
C VAL A 82 23.62 9.01 18.28
N ARG A 83 22.76 9.11 19.31
CA ARG A 83 22.56 10.36 20.06
C ARG A 83 23.86 10.93 20.61
N GLY A 84 24.18 12.17 20.23
CA GLY A 84 25.38 12.86 20.68
C GLY A 84 26.67 12.45 19.97
N THR A 85 26.59 11.58 18.95
CA THR A 85 27.73 11.23 18.09
C THR A 85 27.70 12.07 16.80
N PRO A 86 28.82 12.14 16.05
CA PRO A 86 28.85 12.82 14.74
C PRO A 86 27.82 12.27 13.73
N LEU A 87 27.52 10.97 13.80
CA LEU A 87 26.53 10.32 12.92
C LEU A 87 25.11 10.87 13.11
N ALA A 88 24.80 11.49 14.26
CA ALA A 88 23.49 12.10 14.49
C ALA A 88 23.16 13.19 13.47
N LYS A 89 24.17 13.92 12.97
CA LYS A 89 23.97 14.96 11.95
C LYS A 89 23.48 14.34 10.64
N GLU A 90 24.11 13.26 10.20
CA GLU A 90 23.73 12.55 8.98
C GLU A 90 22.32 11.94 9.08
N VAL A 91 22.00 11.34 10.24
CA VAL A 91 20.66 10.81 10.51
C VAL A 91 19.60 11.90 10.45
N LYS A 92 19.90 13.09 10.98
CA LYS A 92 19.01 14.25 10.91
C LYS A 92 18.78 14.70 9.46
N GLU A 93 19.84 14.72 8.64
CA GLU A 93 19.74 15.05 7.22
C GLU A 93 18.91 14.03 6.44
N LEU A 94 19.11 12.73 6.68
CA LEU A 94 18.30 11.68 6.08
C LEU A 94 16.83 11.77 6.51
N ARG A 95 16.56 12.04 7.80
CA ARG A 95 15.21 12.25 8.30
C ARG A 95 14.54 13.45 7.63
N ALA A 96 15.25 14.56 7.45
CA ALA A 96 14.72 15.72 6.74
C ALA A 96 14.35 15.39 5.28
N LYS A 97 15.12 14.54 4.59
CA LYS A 97 14.76 14.05 3.24
C LYS A 97 13.49 13.19 3.25
N VAL A 98 13.35 12.30 4.23
CA VAL A 98 12.15 11.47 4.39
C VAL A 98 10.94 12.33 4.72
N ASP A 99 11.08 13.32 5.61
CA ASP A 99 10.00 14.24 5.98
C ASP A 99 9.58 15.12 4.79
N ALA A 100 10.52 15.51 3.91
CA ALA A 100 10.21 16.24 2.67
C ALA A 100 9.28 15.41 1.74
N ILE A 101 9.43 14.09 1.68
CA ILE A 101 8.52 13.20 0.94
C ILE A 101 7.11 13.26 1.54
N GLY A 102 7.00 13.27 2.87
CA GLY A 102 5.70 13.39 3.55
C GLY A 102 5.02 14.74 3.32
N HIS A 103 5.78 15.83 3.33
CA HIS A 103 5.27 17.15 2.95
C HIS A 103 4.85 17.23 1.48
N LEU A 104 5.59 16.59 0.58
CA LEU A 104 5.19 16.49 -0.82
C LEU A 104 3.87 15.72 -0.97
N ALA A 105 3.67 14.63 -0.22
CA ALA A 105 2.41 13.89 -0.22
C ALA A 105 1.23 14.76 0.29
N LEU A 106 1.46 15.59 1.32
CA LEU A 106 0.47 16.57 1.78
C LEU A 106 0.14 17.59 0.69
N ALA A 107 1.14 18.18 0.03
CA ALA A 107 0.94 19.15 -1.05
C ALA A 107 0.17 18.50 -2.22
N ARG A 108 0.62 17.33 -2.66
CA ARG A 108 0.00 16.59 -3.77
C ARG A 108 -1.43 16.17 -3.48
N SER A 109 -1.74 15.77 -2.24
CA SER A 109 -3.13 15.46 -1.85
C SER A 109 -4.06 16.67 -1.98
N ARG A 110 -3.56 17.89 -1.70
CA ARG A 110 -4.33 19.12 -1.86
C ARG A 110 -4.54 19.45 -3.33
N GLU A 111 -3.51 19.29 -4.15
CA GLU A 111 -3.61 19.47 -5.61
C GLU A 111 -4.65 18.52 -6.22
N LEU A 112 -4.60 17.24 -5.86
CA LEU A 112 -5.58 16.25 -6.32
C LEU A 112 -7.00 16.59 -5.88
N ALA A 113 -7.18 17.05 -4.65
CA ALA A 113 -8.48 17.51 -4.18
C ALA A 113 -8.98 18.73 -4.96
N ALA A 114 -8.12 19.72 -5.20
CA ALA A 114 -8.46 20.92 -5.99
C ALA A 114 -8.77 20.59 -7.46
N ALA A 115 -8.14 19.56 -8.02
CA ALA A 115 -8.41 19.05 -9.37
C ALA A 115 -9.69 18.18 -9.46
N GLY A 116 -10.52 18.13 -8.41
CA GLY A 116 -11.73 17.32 -8.40
C GLY A 116 -11.49 15.81 -8.29
N LYS A 117 -10.33 15.38 -7.77
CA LYS A 117 -9.93 13.98 -7.58
C LYS A 117 -9.82 13.59 -6.10
N PRO A 118 -10.89 13.73 -5.29
CA PRO A 118 -10.85 13.49 -3.84
C PRO A 118 -10.58 12.03 -3.45
N VAL A 119 -10.93 11.05 -4.31
CA VAL A 119 -10.65 9.62 -4.07
C VAL A 119 -9.15 9.35 -4.10
N GLU A 120 -8.45 9.88 -5.11
CA GLU A 120 -6.99 9.73 -5.24
C GLU A 120 -6.26 10.46 -4.10
N ALA A 121 -6.71 11.66 -3.75
CA ALA A 121 -6.16 12.43 -2.64
C ALA A 121 -6.28 11.69 -1.30
N LEU A 122 -7.45 11.11 -1.01
CA LEU A 122 -7.64 10.33 0.21
C LEU A 122 -6.82 9.04 0.22
N ARG A 123 -6.69 8.35 -0.93
CA ARG A 123 -5.86 7.14 -1.04
C ARG A 123 -4.38 7.46 -0.77
N LEU A 124 -3.85 8.52 -1.38
CA LEU A 124 -2.49 8.99 -1.14
C LEU A 124 -2.25 9.27 0.35
N LEU A 125 -3.21 9.93 1.02
CA LEU A 125 -3.12 10.20 2.45
C LEU A 125 -3.19 8.93 3.30
N ASP A 126 -4.06 7.97 2.96
CA ASP A 126 -4.14 6.68 3.65
C ASP A 126 -2.82 5.90 3.54
N ASP A 127 -2.26 5.80 2.33
CA ASP A 127 -0.98 5.12 2.08
C ASP A 127 0.18 5.83 2.83
N SER A 128 0.18 7.17 2.82
CA SER A 128 1.18 7.96 3.54
C SER A 128 1.06 7.81 5.06
N ILE A 129 -0.15 7.72 5.62
CA ILE A 129 -0.34 7.52 7.07
C ILE A 129 0.26 6.20 7.55
N VAL A 130 0.19 5.16 6.72
CA VAL A 130 0.84 3.87 6.98
C VAL A 130 2.35 4.00 6.87
N ALA A 131 2.85 4.61 5.79
CA ALA A 131 4.28 4.77 5.57
C ALA A 131 4.99 5.61 6.65
N PHE A 132 4.29 6.59 7.23
CA PHE A 132 4.80 7.47 8.28
C PHE A 132 4.32 7.07 9.69
N GLU A 133 4.04 5.79 9.97
CA GLU A 133 3.39 5.36 11.21
C GLU A 133 4.06 5.87 12.51
N SER A 134 5.39 5.90 12.56
CA SER A 134 6.17 6.38 13.70
C SER A 134 6.72 7.81 13.56
N SER A 135 6.44 8.49 12.43
CA SER A 135 6.89 9.87 12.20
C SER A 135 5.92 10.89 12.83
N PRO A 136 6.42 12.05 13.33
CA PRO A 136 5.59 13.18 13.75
C PRO A 136 4.60 13.65 12.66
N LEU A 137 4.96 13.50 11.37
CA LEU A 137 4.11 13.88 10.24
C LEU A 137 2.79 13.11 10.15
N ARG A 138 2.69 11.95 10.80
CA ARG A 138 1.45 11.17 10.86
C ARG A 138 0.26 11.98 11.37
N ARG A 139 0.49 12.87 12.34
CA ARG A 139 -0.57 13.71 12.90
C ARG A 139 -1.12 14.66 11.85
N ASP A 140 -0.23 15.28 11.07
CA ASP A 140 -0.60 16.23 10.01
C ASP A 140 -1.29 15.52 8.84
N LEU A 141 -0.79 14.35 8.45
CA LEU A 141 -1.42 13.50 7.43
C LEU A 141 -2.84 13.08 7.85
N LYS A 142 -3.03 12.61 9.10
CA LYS A 142 -4.36 12.28 9.65
C LYS A 142 -5.28 13.49 9.68
N ARG A 143 -4.76 14.66 10.07
CA ARG A 143 -5.53 15.91 10.10
C ARG A 143 -5.97 16.35 8.71
N ALA A 144 -5.07 16.30 7.74
CA ALA A 144 -5.36 16.60 6.34
C ALA A 144 -6.42 15.63 5.78
N ARG A 145 -6.28 14.33 6.06
CA ARG A 145 -7.25 13.31 5.68
C ARG A 145 -8.62 13.56 6.29
N ALA A 146 -8.70 13.86 7.58
CA ALA A 146 -9.96 14.15 8.26
C ALA A 146 -10.65 15.40 7.67
N LYS A 147 -9.89 16.47 7.43
CA LYS A 147 -10.38 17.70 6.79
C LYS A 147 -10.90 17.44 5.38
N LEU A 148 -10.19 16.63 4.59
CA LEU A 148 -10.65 16.27 3.25
C LEU A 148 -11.92 15.41 3.32
N ALA A 149 -11.95 14.39 4.18
CA ALA A 149 -13.10 13.50 4.34
C ALA A 149 -14.36 14.20 4.87
N SER A 150 -14.24 15.34 5.55
CA SER A 150 -15.40 16.12 6.03
C SER A 150 -16.09 16.95 4.94
N SER A 151 -15.44 17.20 3.81
CA SER A 151 -16.06 17.93 2.69
C SER A 151 -17.19 17.11 2.04
N LYS A 152 -18.08 17.76 1.28
CA LYS A 152 -19.18 17.06 0.58
C LYS A 152 -18.65 15.99 -0.37
N GLU A 153 -17.67 16.35 -1.19
CA GLU A 153 -17.00 15.47 -2.15
C GLU A 153 -16.16 14.41 -1.43
N GLY A 154 -15.44 14.80 -0.37
CA GLY A 154 -14.64 13.89 0.45
C GLY A 154 -15.47 12.81 1.14
N ARG A 155 -16.70 13.12 1.58
CA ARG A 155 -17.63 12.11 2.13
C ARG A 155 -18.09 11.09 1.09
N VAL A 156 -18.23 11.49 -0.18
CA VAL A 156 -18.52 10.56 -1.28
C VAL A 156 -17.28 9.72 -1.56
N ALA A 157 -16.11 10.36 -1.68
CA ALA A 157 -14.84 9.69 -1.93
C ALA A 157 -14.47 8.67 -0.83
N ALA A 158 -14.67 9.01 0.44
CA ALA A 158 -14.44 8.11 1.56
C ALA A 158 -15.38 6.89 1.53
N ARG A 159 -16.63 7.05 1.06
CA ARG A 159 -17.55 5.93 0.85
C ARG A 159 -17.08 5.02 -0.30
N ILE A 160 -16.58 5.60 -1.38
CA ILE A 160 -15.99 4.87 -2.51
C ILE A 160 -14.75 4.09 -2.04
N LEU A 161 -13.81 4.72 -1.33
CA LEU A 161 -12.63 4.01 -0.81
C LEU A 161 -13.01 2.89 0.17
N LYS A 162 -14.01 3.12 1.03
CA LYS A 162 -14.51 2.08 1.94
C LYS A 162 -15.09 0.89 1.17
N SER A 163 -15.81 1.11 0.07
CA SER A 163 -16.33 0.02 -0.75
C SER A 163 -15.21 -0.68 -1.54
N GLU A 164 -14.24 0.07 -2.08
CA GLU A 164 -13.05 -0.51 -2.72
C GLU A 164 -12.25 -1.40 -1.76
N ASN A 165 -12.01 -0.96 -0.52
CA ASN A 165 -11.30 -1.76 0.47
C ASN A 165 -12.03 -3.07 0.80
N ARG A 166 -13.37 -3.06 0.76
CA ARG A 166 -14.18 -4.29 0.91
C ARG A 166 -14.13 -5.17 -0.33
N ALA A 167 -14.01 -4.58 -1.52
CA ALA A 167 -13.94 -5.29 -2.79
C ALA A 167 -12.54 -5.84 -3.08
N ARG A 168 -11.48 -5.26 -2.51
CA ARG A 168 -10.08 -5.61 -2.77
C ARG A 168 -9.77 -7.10 -2.65
N PRO A 169 -10.19 -7.85 -1.60
CA PRO A 169 -9.95 -9.28 -1.53
C PRO A 169 -10.58 -10.08 -2.69
N SER A 170 -11.71 -9.61 -3.24
CA SER A 170 -12.33 -10.24 -4.42
C SER A 170 -11.57 -9.89 -5.70
N TYR A 171 -11.07 -8.65 -5.81
CA TYR A 171 -10.24 -8.23 -6.94
C TYR A 171 -8.92 -9.01 -6.97
N ASP A 172 -8.24 -9.13 -5.83
CA ASP A 172 -6.96 -9.84 -5.72
C ASP A 172 -7.13 -11.34 -6.06
N LYS A 173 -8.22 -11.97 -5.58
CA LYS A 173 -8.58 -13.34 -5.97
C LYS A 173 -8.85 -13.46 -7.47
N ALA A 174 -9.54 -12.50 -8.07
CA ALA A 174 -9.80 -12.52 -9.51
C ALA A 174 -8.49 -12.51 -10.33
N VAL A 175 -7.53 -11.66 -9.93
CA VAL A 175 -6.21 -11.60 -10.57
C VAL A 175 -5.44 -12.91 -10.40
N VAL A 176 -5.52 -13.57 -9.25
CA VAL A 176 -4.91 -14.89 -9.03
C VAL A 176 -5.55 -15.94 -9.93
N PHE A 177 -6.88 -16.06 -9.94
CA PHE A 177 -7.58 -17.02 -10.81
C PHE A 177 -7.28 -16.79 -12.28
N GLU A 178 -7.17 -15.54 -12.72
CA GLU A 178 -6.79 -15.23 -14.10
C GLU A 178 -5.38 -15.71 -14.45
N ARG A 179 -4.41 -15.53 -13.54
CA ARG A 179 -3.04 -16.06 -13.71
C ARG A 179 -3.01 -17.59 -13.77
N GLU A 180 -3.89 -18.24 -13.02
CA GLU A 180 -4.08 -19.69 -13.02
C GLU A 180 -4.90 -20.20 -14.21
N LYS A 181 -5.35 -19.30 -15.10
CA LYS A 181 -6.25 -19.59 -16.24
C LYS A 181 -7.62 -20.16 -15.84
N ASP A 182 -8.03 -19.98 -14.59
CA ASP A 182 -9.38 -20.24 -14.12
C ASP A 182 -10.28 -19.03 -14.40
N TYR A 183 -10.58 -18.81 -15.68
CA TYR A 183 -11.32 -17.63 -16.13
C TYR A 183 -12.75 -17.58 -15.58
N VAL A 184 -13.37 -18.75 -15.32
CA VAL A 184 -14.70 -18.84 -14.73
C VAL A 184 -14.73 -18.24 -13.32
N ASN A 185 -13.78 -18.62 -12.47
CA ASN A 185 -13.72 -18.07 -11.11
C ASN A 185 -13.18 -16.64 -11.09
N ALA A 186 -12.30 -16.27 -12.02
CA ALA A 186 -11.85 -14.90 -12.21
C ALA A 186 -13.02 -13.95 -12.49
N VAL A 187 -13.85 -14.26 -13.51
CA VAL A 187 -15.03 -13.45 -13.88
C VAL A 187 -16.03 -13.36 -12.74
N ARG A 188 -16.31 -14.46 -12.02
CA ARG A 188 -17.17 -14.45 -10.83
C ARG A 188 -16.64 -13.50 -9.76
N ALA A 189 -15.34 -13.51 -9.51
CA ALA A 189 -14.70 -12.65 -8.53
C ALA A 189 -14.71 -11.16 -8.97
N TYR A 190 -14.48 -10.86 -10.25
CA TYR A 190 -14.65 -9.51 -10.80
C TYR A 190 -16.11 -9.01 -10.66
N TYR A 191 -17.12 -9.84 -10.93
CA TYR A 191 -18.51 -9.45 -10.71
C TYR A 191 -18.85 -9.17 -9.24
N ARG A 192 -18.14 -9.79 -8.28
CA ARG A 192 -18.27 -9.42 -6.86
C ARG A 192 -17.74 -8.01 -6.62
N VAL A 193 -16.61 -7.64 -7.23
CA VAL A 193 -16.06 -6.27 -7.15
C VAL A 193 -17.08 -5.26 -7.70
N LEU A 194 -17.66 -5.53 -8.87
CA LEU A 194 -18.69 -4.68 -9.48
C LEU A 194 -19.93 -4.50 -8.60
N GLY A 195 -20.30 -5.52 -7.83
CA GLY A 195 -21.43 -5.46 -6.90
C GLY A 195 -21.12 -4.74 -5.59
N VAL A 196 -19.90 -4.89 -5.05
CA VAL A 196 -19.51 -4.32 -3.75
C VAL A 196 -19.10 -2.86 -3.85
N ALA A 197 -18.40 -2.48 -4.92
CA ALA A 197 -17.84 -1.14 -5.10
C ALA A 197 -18.31 -0.46 -6.40
N PRO A 198 -19.63 -0.35 -6.66
CA PRO A 198 -20.13 0.20 -7.91
C PRO A 198 -19.69 1.65 -8.11
N GLY A 199 -19.24 1.98 -9.34
CA GLY A 199 -18.77 3.32 -9.71
C GLY A 199 -17.44 3.73 -9.09
N SER A 200 -16.70 2.79 -8.51
CA SER A 200 -15.33 3.02 -8.07
C SER A 200 -14.34 2.77 -9.21
N PRO A 201 -13.16 3.44 -9.22
CA PRO A 201 -12.09 3.12 -10.17
C PRO A 201 -11.71 1.62 -10.19
N MET A 202 -11.76 0.94 -9.05
CA MET A 202 -11.54 -0.52 -8.99
C MET A 202 -12.63 -1.32 -9.73
N ALA A 203 -13.89 -0.92 -9.60
CA ALA A 203 -14.98 -1.55 -10.35
C ALA A 203 -14.87 -1.26 -11.86
N ASP A 204 -14.43 -0.07 -12.26
CA ASP A 204 -14.22 0.23 -13.67
C ASP A 204 -13.12 -0.66 -14.27
N ARG A 205 -12.01 -0.87 -13.55
CA ARG A 205 -10.97 -1.84 -13.95
C ARG A 205 -11.50 -3.27 -14.04
N ALA A 206 -12.28 -3.69 -13.04
CA ALA A 206 -12.90 -5.02 -13.06
C ALA A 206 -13.86 -5.19 -14.24
N ARG A 207 -14.60 -4.13 -14.61
CA ARG A 207 -15.49 -4.14 -15.78
C ARG A 207 -14.71 -4.31 -17.07
N VAL A 208 -13.69 -3.47 -17.28
CA VAL A 208 -12.81 -3.55 -18.46
C VAL A 208 -12.25 -4.95 -18.60
N ARG A 209 -11.77 -5.56 -17.50
CA ARG A 209 -11.22 -6.92 -17.57
C ARG A 209 -12.26 -7.98 -17.92
N VAL A 210 -13.47 -7.87 -17.37
CA VAL A 210 -14.59 -8.76 -17.75
C VAL A 210 -14.94 -8.62 -19.22
N ASP A 211 -14.98 -7.39 -19.74
CA ASP A 211 -15.29 -7.11 -21.14
C ASP A 211 -14.19 -7.66 -22.07
N GLU A 212 -12.92 -7.53 -21.70
CA GLU A 212 -11.79 -8.12 -22.42
C GLU A 212 -11.86 -9.66 -22.45
N LEU A 213 -12.13 -10.30 -21.29
CA LEU A 213 -12.29 -11.76 -21.21
C LEU A 213 -13.49 -12.26 -22.02
N ARG A 214 -14.55 -11.45 -22.14
CA ARG A 214 -15.73 -11.76 -22.95
C ARG A 214 -15.48 -11.58 -24.46
N ALA A 215 -14.61 -10.65 -24.84
CA ALA A 215 -14.28 -10.38 -26.23
C ALA A 215 -13.38 -11.46 -26.85
N ASP A 216 -12.64 -12.20 -26.01
CA ASP A 216 -11.88 -13.37 -26.43
C ASP A 216 -12.83 -14.50 -26.87
N LYS A 217 -12.73 -14.93 -28.13
CA LYS A 217 -13.62 -15.94 -28.72
C LYS A 217 -13.50 -17.31 -28.04
N ASP A 218 -12.29 -17.69 -27.66
CA ASP A 218 -12.02 -19.00 -27.05
C ASP A 218 -12.59 -19.04 -25.63
N LEU A 219 -12.47 -17.93 -24.91
CA LEU A 219 -13.02 -17.79 -23.57
C LEU A 219 -14.53 -17.53 -23.57
N ALA A 220 -15.07 -16.87 -24.60
CA ALA A 220 -16.51 -16.56 -24.67
C ALA A 220 -17.38 -17.82 -24.58
N ALA A 221 -16.96 -18.92 -25.22
CA ALA A 221 -17.65 -20.21 -25.14
C ALA A 221 -17.65 -20.79 -23.71
N ILE A 222 -16.52 -20.68 -23.01
CA ILE A 222 -16.35 -21.19 -21.64
C ILE A 222 -17.10 -20.32 -20.63
N LEU A 223 -17.10 -19.01 -20.85
CA LEU A 223 -17.68 -18.02 -19.94
C LEU A 223 -19.17 -17.78 -20.16
N GLY A 224 -19.73 -18.24 -21.29
CA GLY A 224 -21.12 -18.03 -21.68
C GLY A 224 -22.09 -18.30 -20.54
N ASP A 225 -22.05 -19.51 -19.98
CA ASP A 225 -22.95 -19.93 -18.89
C ASP A 225 -22.81 -19.04 -17.64
N VAL A 226 -21.58 -18.68 -17.27
CA VAL A 226 -21.29 -17.89 -16.06
C VAL A 226 -21.80 -16.46 -16.21
N ILE A 227 -21.61 -15.87 -17.38
CA ILE A 227 -22.07 -14.52 -17.71
C ILE A 227 -23.61 -14.52 -17.77
N THR A 228 -24.19 -15.47 -18.49
CA THR A 228 -25.65 -15.65 -18.62
C THR A 228 -26.31 -15.81 -17.25
N ASP A 229 -25.80 -16.70 -16.38
CA ASP A 229 -26.33 -16.89 -15.03
C ASP A 229 -26.23 -15.62 -14.19
N ARG A 230 -25.15 -14.85 -14.36
CA ARG A 230 -24.96 -13.61 -13.62
C ARG A 230 -25.91 -12.51 -14.08
N GLU A 231 -26.05 -12.31 -15.39
CA GLU A 231 -26.99 -11.35 -15.97
C GLU A 231 -28.44 -11.70 -15.55
N ALA A 232 -28.78 -12.99 -15.57
CA ALA A 232 -30.06 -13.48 -15.08
C ALA A 232 -30.30 -13.19 -13.59
N ASP A 233 -29.31 -13.42 -12.71
CA ASP A 233 -29.38 -13.07 -11.28
C ASP A 233 -29.55 -11.55 -11.06
N LEU A 234 -28.90 -10.71 -11.86
CA LEU A 234 -29.05 -9.24 -11.78
C LEU A 234 -30.48 -8.80 -12.13
N LEU A 235 -31.06 -9.31 -13.22
CA LEU A 235 -32.46 -9.04 -13.56
C LEU A 235 -33.41 -9.54 -12.48
N PHE A 236 -33.18 -10.72 -11.93
CA PHE A 236 -34.02 -11.26 -10.86
C PHE A 236 -34.00 -10.36 -9.62
N LYS A 237 -32.81 -9.91 -9.21
CA LYS A 237 -32.64 -8.96 -8.08
C LYS A 237 -33.29 -7.61 -8.36
N LYS A 238 -33.24 -7.12 -9.61
CA LYS A 238 -33.94 -5.90 -10.05
C LYS A 238 -35.46 -6.06 -9.87
N GLY A 239 -36.04 -7.16 -10.35
CA GLY A 239 -37.46 -7.48 -10.16
C GLY A 239 -37.85 -7.56 -8.68
N GLN A 240 -37.04 -8.23 -7.84
CA GLN A 240 -37.28 -8.27 -6.40
C GLN A 240 -37.29 -6.88 -5.75
N ARG A 241 -36.36 -5.99 -6.14
CA ARG A 241 -36.29 -4.63 -5.61
C ARG A 241 -37.55 -3.83 -5.96
N LEU A 242 -38.00 -3.89 -7.22
CA LEU A 242 -39.24 -3.24 -7.67
C LEU A 242 -40.46 -3.73 -6.90
N ARG A 243 -40.55 -5.06 -6.67
CA ARG A 243 -41.61 -5.65 -5.87
C ARG A 243 -41.60 -5.15 -4.42
N ARG A 244 -40.42 -5.05 -3.78
CA ARG A 244 -40.27 -4.49 -2.42
C ARG A 244 -40.69 -3.01 -2.36
N GLN A 245 -40.51 -2.27 -3.45
CA GLN A 245 -40.98 -0.89 -3.60
C GLN A 245 -42.48 -0.79 -3.96
N LYS A 246 -43.24 -1.89 -3.88
CA LYS A 246 -44.66 -1.99 -4.26
C LYS A 246 -44.96 -1.68 -5.74
N LYS A 247 -43.95 -1.61 -6.61
CA LYS A 247 -44.10 -1.44 -8.06
C LYS A 247 -44.36 -2.79 -8.74
N LYS A 248 -45.55 -3.36 -8.53
CA LYS A 248 -45.88 -4.74 -8.94
C LYS A 248 -45.80 -4.94 -10.46
N ALA A 249 -46.39 -4.04 -11.25
CA ALA A 249 -46.41 -4.16 -12.71
C ALA A 249 -44.98 -4.12 -13.30
N ASP A 250 -44.14 -3.20 -12.84
CA ASP A 250 -42.74 -3.12 -13.28
C ASP A 250 -41.95 -4.37 -12.90
N ALA A 251 -42.18 -4.91 -11.70
CA ALA A 251 -41.56 -6.15 -11.27
C ALA A 251 -41.97 -7.34 -12.15
N GLN A 252 -43.25 -7.45 -12.51
CA GLN A 252 -43.74 -8.49 -13.43
C GLN A 252 -43.09 -8.38 -14.81
N ARG A 253 -42.97 -7.16 -15.36
CA ARG A 253 -42.27 -6.94 -16.64
C ARG A 253 -40.82 -7.41 -16.60
N VAL A 254 -40.08 -7.05 -15.54
CA VAL A 254 -38.67 -7.49 -15.39
C VAL A 254 -38.55 -9.00 -15.19
N PHE A 255 -39.49 -9.64 -14.49
CA PHE A 255 -39.49 -11.10 -14.35
C PHE A 255 -39.84 -11.80 -15.66
N ALA A 256 -40.75 -11.26 -16.47
CA ALA A 256 -41.08 -11.80 -17.79
C ALA A 256 -39.86 -11.70 -18.73
N GLU A 257 -39.21 -10.54 -18.78
CA GLU A 257 -37.98 -10.31 -19.55
C GLU A 257 -36.86 -11.31 -19.16
N LEU A 258 -36.67 -11.56 -17.86
CA LEU A 258 -35.72 -12.55 -17.37
C LEU A 258 -36.01 -13.96 -17.88
N VAL A 259 -37.28 -14.36 -17.87
CA VAL A 259 -37.71 -15.69 -18.33
C VAL A 259 -37.52 -15.85 -19.83
N GLU A 260 -37.80 -14.80 -20.59
CA GLU A 260 -37.66 -14.77 -22.03
C GLU A 260 -36.19 -14.77 -22.46
N LYS A 261 -35.36 -13.91 -21.87
CA LYS A 261 -33.94 -13.77 -22.25
C LYS A 261 -33.06 -14.91 -21.73
N TYR A 262 -33.38 -15.49 -20.59
CA TYR A 262 -32.52 -16.47 -19.91
C TYR A 262 -33.30 -17.71 -19.44
N PRO A 263 -34.01 -18.42 -20.33
CA PRO A 263 -35.01 -19.44 -19.96
C PRO A 263 -34.44 -20.65 -19.20
N GLY A 264 -33.15 -20.95 -19.36
CA GLY A 264 -32.45 -22.04 -18.68
C GLY A 264 -31.82 -21.67 -17.33
N SER A 265 -31.77 -20.38 -16.97
CA SER A 265 -31.11 -19.96 -15.74
C SER A 265 -31.91 -20.31 -14.48
N ALA A 266 -31.21 -20.60 -13.38
CA ALA A 266 -31.85 -20.84 -12.08
C ALA A 266 -32.70 -19.64 -11.60
N SER A 267 -32.30 -18.43 -12.00
CA SER A 267 -33.03 -17.18 -11.73
C SER A 267 -34.34 -17.09 -12.51
N ALA A 268 -34.37 -17.50 -13.78
CA ALA A 268 -35.60 -17.57 -14.56
C ALA A 268 -36.58 -18.59 -13.99
N ALA A 269 -36.10 -19.76 -13.54
CA ALA A 269 -36.96 -20.75 -12.87
C ALA A 269 -37.64 -20.18 -11.62
N LYS A 270 -36.93 -19.38 -10.82
CA LYS A 270 -37.51 -18.67 -9.67
C LYS A 270 -38.50 -17.59 -10.11
N ALA A 271 -38.21 -16.84 -11.17
CA ALA A 271 -39.08 -15.81 -11.71
C ALA A 271 -40.41 -16.36 -12.25
N LYS A 272 -40.39 -17.49 -12.98
CA LYS A 272 -41.60 -18.20 -13.44
C LYS A 272 -42.58 -18.48 -12.30
N LYS A 273 -42.07 -18.96 -11.15
CA LYS A 273 -42.87 -19.22 -9.94
C LYS A 273 -43.51 -17.96 -9.34
N LEU A 274 -42.92 -16.79 -9.56
CA LEU A 274 -43.44 -15.52 -9.07
C LEU A 274 -44.45 -14.87 -10.03
N LEU A 275 -44.46 -15.25 -11.30
CA LEU A 275 -45.41 -14.78 -12.30
C LEU A 275 -46.72 -15.59 -12.31
N GLY A 276 -46.65 -16.88 -11.97
CA GLY A 276 -47.83 -17.76 -11.88
C GLY A 276 -48.62 -17.66 -10.56
N LYS A 277 -48.37 -16.63 -9.74
CA LYS A 277 -49.07 -16.32 -8.49
C LYS A 277 -49.57 -14.89 -8.53
#